data_AF-A0A5J4LE76-F1
#
_entry.id   AF-A0A5J4LE76-F1
#
_cell.length_a   1.000
_cell.length_b   1.000
_cell.length_c   1.000
_cell.angle_alpha   90.00
_cell.angle_beta   90.00
_cell.angle_gamma   90.00
#
_symmetry.space_group_name_H-M   'P 1'
#
loop_
_entity.id
_entity.type
_entity.pdbx_description
1 polymer ?
#
loop_
_entity_poly.entity_id
_entity_poly.type
_entity_poly.pdbx_seq_one_letter_code
_entity_poly.pdbx_strand_id
1 'polypeptide(L)' 'MSARRAEVGDEVEYAPGRRAVVTDIRGGEYYLRSPGNREWPVRDPGALTVKRTRAERVAAGDLW' A
#
# COMPACT_ATOMS: atom_id res chain seq x y z
N MET A 1 -3.76 -11.34 -16.26
CA MET A 1 -3.39 -11.60 -14.86
C MET A 1 -4.20 -10.66 -13.99
N SER A 2 -5.02 -11.17 -13.08
CA SER A 2 -5.77 -10.30 -12.16
C SER A 2 -4.76 -9.79 -11.13
N ALA A 3 -4.49 -8.49 -11.10
CA ALA A 3 -3.66 -7.92 -10.06
C ALA A 3 -4.35 -8.17 -8.72
N ARG A 4 -3.66 -8.79 -7.76
CA ARG A 4 -4.15 -8.95 -6.40
C ARG A 4 -4.53 -7.57 -5.87
N ARG A 5 -5.75 -7.43 -5.32
CA ARG A 5 -6.14 -6.21 -4.61
C ARG A 5 -5.23 -6.03 -3.40
N ALA A 6 -4.73 -4.81 -3.21
CA ALA A 6 -3.90 -4.51 -2.05
C ALA A 6 -4.69 -4.69 -0.75
N GLU A 7 -3.99 -5.08 0.31
CA GLU A 7 -4.57 -5.26 1.64
C GLU A 7 -3.82 -4.40 2.67
N VAL A 8 -4.45 -4.18 3.83
CA VAL A 8 -3.82 -3.42 4.92
C VAL A 8 -2.50 -4.07 5.35
N GLY A 9 -1.44 -3.26 5.29
CA GLY A 9 -0.05 -3.64 5.58
C GLY A 9 0.78 -3.93 4.34
N ASP A 10 0.17 -4.07 3.15
CA ASP A 10 0.90 -4.27 1.91
C ASP A 10 1.65 -2.98 1.50
N GLU A 11 2.85 -3.16 0.96
CA GLU A 11 3.54 -2.13 0.20
C GLU A 11 3.04 -2.12 -1.23
N VAL A 12 2.56 -0.96 -1.66
CA VAL A 12 2.07 -0.71 -3.02
C VAL A 12 2.89 0.36 -3.71
N GLU A 13 3.00 0.25 -5.02
CA GLU A 13 3.39 1.36 -5.88
C GLU A 13 2.14 2.11 -6.33
N TYR A 14 2.09 3.41 -6.03
CA TYR A 14 0.94 4.29 -6.30
C TYR A 14 1.22 5.33 -7.39
N ALA A 15 2.49 5.49 -7.77
CA ALA A 15 2.96 6.21 -8.94
C ALA A 15 4.33 5.63 -9.33
N PRO A 16 4.82 5.83 -10.57
CA PRO A 16 6.09 5.26 -11.01
C PRO A 16 7.24 5.56 -10.02
N GLY A 17 7.82 4.51 -9.44
CA GLY A 17 8.92 4.60 -8.48
C GLY A 17 8.52 5.09 -7.08
N ARG A 18 7.24 5.36 -6.81
CA ARG A 18 6.75 5.81 -5.51
C ARG A 18 5.99 4.72 -4.79
N ARG A 19 6.48 4.35 -3.61
CA ARG A 19 5.92 3.30 -2.77
C ARG A 19 5.36 3.84 -1.47
N ALA A 20 4.32 3.19 -0.99
CA ALA A 20 3.70 3.46 0.29
C ALA A 20 3.07 2.18 0.84
N VAL A 21 2.72 2.20 2.12
CA VAL A 21 2.03 1.10 2.79
C VAL A 21 0.55 1.41 2.86
N VAL A 22 -0.31 0.44 2.57
CA VAL A 22 -1.75 0.53 2.84
C VAL A 22 -1.97 0.47 4.35
N THR A 23 -2.51 1.52 4.93
CA THR A 23 -2.75 1.59 6.38
C THR A 23 -4.19 1.32 6.74
N ASP A 24 -5.13 1.61 5.85
CA ASP A 24 -6.56 1.41 6.06
C ASP A 24 -7.33 1.26 4.75
N ILE A 25 -8.51 0.64 4.81
CA ILE A 25 -9.46 0.50 3.71
C ILE A 25 -10.87 0.76 4.25
N ARG A 26 -11.46 1.90 3.91
CA ARG A 26 -12.78 2.34 4.42
C ARG A 26 -13.77 2.42 3.28
N GLY A 27 -14.74 1.50 3.22
CA GLY A 27 -15.75 1.51 2.15
C GLY A 27 -15.17 1.42 0.73
N GLY A 28 -13.96 0.87 0.57
CA GLY A 28 -13.23 0.81 -0.71
C GLY A 28 -12.27 1.98 -0.96
N GLU A 29 -12.25 3.00 -0.10
CA GLU A 29 -11.22 4.04 -0.11
C GLU A 29 -9.97 3.54 0.60
N TYR A 30 -8.83 3.58 -0.09
CA TYR A 30 -7.55 3.15 0.44
C TYR A 30 -6.83 4.33 1.06
N TYR A 31 -6.17 4.09 2.18
CA TYR A 31 -5.30 5.06 2.83
C TYR A 31 -3.86 4.56 2.78
N LEU A 32 -2.94 5.46 2.42
CA LEU A 32 -1.52 5.16 2.30
C LEU A 32 -0.71 5.99 3.26
N ARG A 33 0.42 5.43 3.68
CA ARG A 33 1.47 6.14 4.41
C ARG A 33 2.84 5.83 3.81
N SER A 34 3.69 6.85 3.72
CA SER A 34 5.11 6.70 3.40
C SER A 34 5.96 7.43 4.44
N PRO A 35 7.24 7.06 4.63
CA PRO A 35 8.13 7.78 5.52
C PRO A 35 8.16 9.29 5.20
N GLY A 36 8.01 10.13 6.22
CA GLY A 36 8.00 11.59 6.07
C GLY A 36 6.66 12.19 5.61
N ASN A 37 5.67 11.37 5.25
CA ASN A 37 4.34 11.84 4.87
C ASN A 37 3.29 11.35 5.87
N ARG A 38 2.29 12.19 6.15
CA ARG A 38 1.09 11.78 6.90
C ARG A 38 0.31 10.75 6.09
N GLU A 39 -0.65 10.09 6.71
CA GLU A 39 -1.60 9.25 5.96
C GLU A 39 -2.41 10.09 4.97
N TRP A 40 -2.66 9.57 3.75
CA TRP A 40 -3.51 10.23 2.75
C TRP A 40 -4.42 9.23 2.02
N PRO A 41 -5.62 9.65 1.58
CA PRO A 41 -6.53 8.82 0.79
C PRO A 41 -6.04 8.68 -0.66
N VAL A 42 -6.29 7.52 -1.27
CA VAL A 42 -5.96 7.21 -2.67
C VAL A 42 -7.10 7.60 -3.59
N ARG A 43 -6.78 8.39 -4.63
CA ARG A 43 -7.77 8.80 -5.64
C ARG A 43 -8.22 7.68 -6.57
N ASP A 44 -7.28 6.81 -6.95
CA ASP A 44 -7.55 5.64 -7.81
C ASP A 44 -6.95 4.38 -7.18
N PRO A 45 -7.72 3.66 -6.34
CA PRO A 45 -7.29 2.39 -5.77
C PRO A 45 -6.98 1.30 -6.81
N GLY A 46 -7.59 1.38 -8.01
CA GLY A 46 -7.39 0.42 -9.08
C GLY A 46 -5.99 0.49 -9.71
N ALA A 47 -5.32 1.63 -9.56
CA ALA A 47 -3.95 1.83 -10.04
C ALA A 47 -2.88 1.28 -9.08
N LEU A 48 -3.25 0.85 -7.86
CA LEU A 48 -2.30 0.34 -6.89
C LEU A 48 -1.74 -1.01 -7.32
N THR A 49 -0.43 -1.13 -7.36
CA THR A 49 0.26 -2.39 -7.63
C THR A 49 0.98 -2.87 -6.38
N VAL A 50 0.58 -4.03 -5.84
CA VAL A 50 1.27 -4.65 -4.71
C VAL A 50 2.71 -5.01 -5.12
N LYS A 51 3.69 -4.51 -4.36
CA LYS A 51 5.12 -4.83 -4.54
C LYS A 51 5.61 -5.82 -3.50
N ARG A 52 5.12 -5.67 -2.26
CA ARG A 52 5.38 -6.60 -1.16
C ARG A 52 4.13 -6.72 -0.32
N THR A 53 3.77 -7.93 0.03
CA THR A 53 2.73 -8.23 1.00
C THR A 53 3.18 -7.82 2.41
N ARG A 54 2.22 -7.67 3.33
CA ARG A 54 2.53 -7.49 4.76
C ARG A 54 3.48 -8.58 5.29
N ALA A 55 3.28 -9.84 4.90
CA ALA A 55 4.11 -10.96 5.34
C ALA A 55 5.57 -10.81 4.89
N GLU A 56 5.79 -10.42 3.63
CA GLU A 56 7.12 -10.18 3.09
C GLU A 56 7.81 -9.00 3.78
N ARG A 57 7.08 -7.93 4.10
CA ARG A 57 7.60 -6.80 4.88
C ARG A 57 8.05 -7.21 6.27
N VAL A 58 7.20 -7.94 7.00
CA VAL A 58 7.51 -8.44 8.35
C VAL A 58 8.73 -9.37 8.31
N ALA A 59 8.80 -10.27 7.33
CA ALA A 59 9.95 -11.16 7.14
C ALA A 59 11.25 -10.40 6.84
N ALA A 60 11.16 -9.24 6.17
CA ALA A 60 12.29 -8.34 5.92
C ALA A 60 12.63 -7.43 7.13
N GLY A 61 11.86 -7.48 8.22
CA GLY A 61 12.05 -6.62 9.39
C GLY A 61 11.39 -5.24 9.31
N ASP A 62 10.58 -4.99 8.28
CA ASP A 62 9.85 -3.74 8.09
C ASP A 62 8.56 -3.72 8.94
N LEU A 63 8.67 -3.26 10.19
CA LEU A 63 7.56 -3.29 11.18
C LEU A 63 6.77 -1.97 11.30
N TRP A 64 7.04 -0.99 10.44
CA TRP A 64 6.48 0.36 10.52
C TRP A 64 5.16 0.54 9.75
#